data_AF-A0A3R5U6E8-F1
#
_entry.id   AF-A0A3R5U6E8-F1
#
_cell.length_a   1.000
_cell.length_b   1.000
_cell.length_c   1.000
_cell.angle_alpha   90.00
_cell.angle_beta   90.00
_cell.angle_gamma   90.00
#
_symmetry.space_group_name_H-M   'P 1'
#
loop_
_entity.id
_entity.type
_entity.pdbx_description
1 polymer ?
#
loop_
_entity_poly.entity_id
_entity_poly.type
_entity_poly.pdbx_seq_one_letter_code
_entity_poly.pdbx_strand_id
1 'polypeptide(L)'
;MNKIEKIIFSIQSTKDFQDESLALSILERINSTPFVPDIYAFSEPLRFKYEVEDLSAPVRIWMHQEVNRNLAIYNQASGSLMMKSKSEDRVFYNFNWDKLKVNPRFNIMQFSVGSNYLMQDNNFERFLWLCKELIKIIEPVYGNITRTGEPNWKEAINVKIRLPEIRWLNIYGKPYVEMFGKEKLLSTPCHKAKAITEEIISVQASESLFQVIDDNVKNNIKNHLGKDAFVWDNKSVWGYKEGKVPNFDFSGVLYDIES
;
A
#
# COMPACT_ATOMS: atom_id res chain seq x y z
N MET A 1 4.00 25.19 -14.01
CA MET A 1 4.47 24.47 -12.82
C MET A 1 5.02 23.14 -13.26
N ASN A 2 6.32 22.87 -13.06
CA ASN A 2 6.83 21.51 -13.21
C ASN A 2 6.11 20.63 -12.18
N LYS A 3 5.43 19.58 -12.66
CA LYS A 3 4.71 18.65 -11.79
C LYS A 3 5.74 17.99 -10.88
N ILE A 4 5.62 18.17 -9.57
CA ILE A 4 6.55 17.51 -8.65
C ILE A 4 6.35 16.00 -8.77
N GLU A 5 7.44 15.32 -9.07
CA GLU A 5 7.51 13.88 -9.13
C GLU A 5 7.65 13.31 -7.71
N LYS A 6 6.79 12.36 -7.35
CA LYS A 6 6.80 11.64 -6.08
C LYS A 6 6.98 10.16 -6.34
N ILE A 7 7.64 9.49 -5.41
CA ILE A 7 7.64 8.05 -5.31
C ILE A 7 6.52 7.66 -4.36
N ILE A 8 5.72 6.67 -4.76
CA ILE A 8 4.57 6.17 -4.00
C ILE A 8 4.83 4.71 -3.64
N PHE A 9 4.78 4.41 -2.35
CA PHE A 9 4.61 3.08 -1.80
C PHE A 9 3.13 2.89 -1.45
N SER A 10 2.49 1.85 -1.99
CA SER A 10 1.09 1.53 -1.74
C SER A 10 0.95 0.07 -1.36
N ILE A 11 0.14 -0.20 -0.34
CA ILE A 11 -0.17 -1.57 0.09
C ILE A 11 -1.66 -1.73 0.38
N GLN A 12 -2.11 -2.97 0.23
CA GLN A 12 -3.46 -3.43 0.54
C GLN A 12 -3.33 -4.59 1.53
N SER A 13 -4.11 -4.58 2.60
CA SER A 13 -4.07 -5.60 3.66
C SER A 13 -5.47 -6.02 4.09
N THR A 14 -5.58 -7.24 4.60
CA THR A 14 -6.75 -7.75 5.33
C THR A 14 -6.51 -7.77 6.84
N LYS A 15 -5.37 -7.26 7.30
CA LYS A 15 -5.09 -7.04 8.72
C LYS A 15 -5.98 -5.95 9.27
N ASP A 16 -6.47 -6.13 10.50
CA ASP A 16 -7.38 -5.18 11.12
C ASP A 16 -6.68 -3.84 11.40
N PHE A 17 -7.14 -2.77 10.74
CA PHE A 17 -6.64 -1.41 10.96
C PHE A 17 -7.42 -0.66 12.05
N GLN A 18 -8.48 -1.24 12.60
CA GLN A 18 -9.15 -0.76 13.80
C GLN A 18 -8.48 -1.36 15.06
N ASP A 19 -7.15 -1.37 15.07
CA ASP A 19 -6.30 -1.91 16.14
C ASP A 19 -5.32 -0.82 16.59
N GLU A 20 -5.43 -0.39 17.85
CA GLU A 20 -4.58 0.64 18.43
C GLU A 20 -3.11 0.22 18.52
N SER A 21 -2.83 -1.05 18.80
CA SER A 21 -1.47 -1.60 18.88
C SER A 21 -0.80 -1.60 17.51
N LEU A 22 -1.55 -1.97 16.47
CA LEU A 22 -1.07 -1.88 15.08
C LEU A 22 -0.78 -0.42 14.69
N ALA A 23 -1.72 0.49 14.97
CA ALA A 23 -1.55 1.91 14.66
C ALA A 23 -0.32 2.50 15.35
N LEU A 24 -0.13 2.21 16.65
CA LEU A 24 1.06 2.62 17.40
C LEU A 24 2.34 2.06 16.79
N SER A 25 2.39 0.75 16.50
CA SER A 25 3.57 0.10 15.91
C SER A 25 3.98 0.74 14.58
N ILE A 26 3.01 1.14 13.76
CA ILE A 26 3.24 1.83 12.48
C ILE A 26 3.78 3.25 12.71
N LEU A 27 3.15 4.02 13.59
CA LEU A 27 3.53 5.42 13.86
C LEU A 27 4.90 5.52 14.54
N GLU A 28 5.20 4.65 15.50
CA GLU A 28 6.52 4.55 16.12
C GLU A 28 7.59 4.19 15.08
N ARG A 29 7.27 3.28 14.14
CA ARG A 29 8.18 2.94 13.06
C ARG A 29 8.44 4.13 12.15
N ILE A 30 7.42 4.92 11.80
CA ILE A 30 7.59 6.16 11.03
C ILE A 30 8.50 7.14 11.79
N ASN A 31 8.28 7.31 13.09
CA ASN A 31 9.02 8.25 13.95
C ASN A 31 10.50 7.88 14.11
N SER A 32 10.88 6.63 13.85
CA SER A 32 12.28 6.19 13.83
C SER A 32 13.07 6.63 12.57
N THR A 33 12.48 7.43 11.69
CA THR A 33 13.03 7.77 10.37
C THR A 33 12.99 9.28 10.09
N PRO A 34 13.71 9.79 9.08
CA PRO A 34 13.60 11.19 8.68
C PRO A 34 12.29 11.54 7.94
N PHE A 35 11.35 10.60 7.82
CA PHE A 35 10.07 10.78 7.14
C PHE A 35 8.94 11.16 8.12
N VAL A 36 9.27 11.76 9.26
CA VAL A 36 8.27 12.22 10.23
C VAL A 36 7.34 13.27 9.60
N PRO A 37 6.00 13.17 9.76
CA PRO A 37 5.07 14.20 9.32
C PRO A 37 5.09 15.43 10.26
N ASP A 38 4.61 16.57 9.78
CA ASP A 38 4.51 17.80 10.58
C ASP A 38 3.06 18.07 11.03
N ILE A 39 2.08 17.63 10.23
CA ILE A 39 0.65 17.84 10.46
C ILE A 39 -0.17 16.60 10.06
N TYR A 40 -1.34 16.44 10.69
CA TYR A 40 -2.27 15.36 10.40
C TYR A 40 -3.74 15.79 10.56
N ALA A 41 -4.65 14.98 10.03
CA ALA A 41 -6.09 14.99 10.30
C ALA A 41 -6.76 13.72 9.72
N PHE A 42 -8.06 13.59 9.93
CA PHE A 42 -8.89 12.56 9.29
C PHE A 42 -9.02 12.77 7.78
N SER A 43 -9.15 14.04 7.35
CA SER A 43 -9.30 14.43 5.96
C SER A 43 -8.73 15.84 5.73
N GLU A 44 -8.53 16.21 4.47
CA GLU A 44 -8.13 17.58 4.13
C GLU A 44 -9.25 18.60 4.46
N PRO A 45 -8.90 19.82 4.91
CA PRO A 45 -7.54 20.30 5.14
C PRO A 45 -6.92 19.74 6.44
N LEU A 46 -5.64 19.36 6.40
CA LEU A 46 -4.91 18.88 7.59
C LEU A 46 -4.58 20.03 8.55
N ARG A 47 -4.91 19.89 9.85
CA ARG A 47 -4.88 21.01 10.82
C ARG A 47 -4.15 20.72 12.12
N PHE A 48 -4.01 19.46 12.53
CA PHE A 48 -3.39 19.14 13.82
C PHE A 48 -1.88 19.05 13.68
N LYS A 49 -1.14 19.62 14.62
CA LYS A 49 0.32 19.49 14.69
C LYS A 49 0.67 18.07 15.13
N TYR A 50 1.57 17.42 14.40
CA TYR A 50 2.10 16.11 14.77
C TYR A 50 3.22 16.27 15.82
N GLU A 51 3.13 15.53 16.92
CA GLU A 51 4.15 15.49 17.97
C GLU A 51 4.67 14.04 18.06
N VAL A 52 5.98 13.87 18.06
CA VAL A 52 6.61 12.54 18.00
C VAL A 52 6.44 11.78 19.32
N GLU A 53 6.38 12.52 20.42
CA GLU A 53 6.31 12.03 21.79
C GLU A 53 4.88 11.68 22.25
N ASP A 54 3.85 12.14 21.53
CA ASP A 54 2.44 11.88 21.85
C ASP A 54 1.66 11.39 20.62
N LEU A 55 1.50 10.08 20.55
CA LEU A 55 0.76 9.38 19.50
C LEU A 55 -0.74 9.21 19.82
N SER A 56 -1.20 9.61 21.01
CA SER A 56 -2.58 9.36 21.44
C SER A 56 -3.61 10.02 20.53
N ALA A 57 -3.34 11.25 20.08
CA ALA A 57 -4.25 12.00 19.24
C ALA A 57 -4.29 11.50 17.79
N PRO A 58 -3.16 11.23 17.10
CA PRO A 58 -3.18 10.55 15.80
C PRO A 58 -3.88 9.18 15.83
N VAL A 59 -3.64 8.36 16.86
CA VAL A 59 -4.30 7.05 17.01
C VAL A 59 -5.82 7.22 17.19
N ARG A 60 -6.25 8.17 18.03
CA ARG A 60 -7.68 8.46 18.20
C ARG A 60 -8.35 8.88 16.89
N ILE A 61 -7.68 9.70 16.07
CA ILE A 61 -8.18 10.08 14.74
C ILE A 61 -8.28 8.87 13.82
N TRP A 62 -7.23 8.04 13.77
CA TRP A 62 -7.22 6.80 12.99
C TRP A 62 -8.42 5.91 13.35
N MET A 63 -8.66 5.69 14.65
CA MET A 63 -9.73 4.79 15.13
C MET A 63 -11.14 5.34 14.90
N HIS A 64 -11.28 6.67 14.81
CA HIS A 64 -12.55 7.36 14.53
C HIS A 64 -13.72 6.90 15.41
N GLN A 65 -13.43 6.56 16.68
CA GLN A 65 -14.35 5.83 17.58
C GLN A 65 -15.69 6.55 17.78
N GLU A 66 -15.68 7.88 17.93
CA GLU A 66 -16.91 8.65 18.16
C GLU A 66 -17.90 8.53 17.00
N VAL A 67 -17.40 8.57 15.76
CA VAL A 67 -18.24 8.41 14.57
C VAL A 67 -18.62 6.96 14.37
N ASN A 68 -17.73 6.02 14.66
CA ASN A 68 -18.00 4.59 14.53
C ASN A 68 -19.11 4.11 15.48
N ARG A 69 -19.32 4.74 16.65
CA ARG A 69 -20.50 4.49 17.49
C ARG A 69 -21.82 4.78 16.76
N ASN A 70 -21.85 5.82 15.93
CA ASN A 70 -23.03 6.15 15.14
C ASN A 70 -23.18 5.27 13.90
N LEU A 71 -22.08 4.75 13.34
CA LEU A 71 -22.10 3.85 12.19
C LEU A 71 -22.47 2.41 12.55
N ALA A 72 -22.38 2.04 13.84
CA ALA A 72 -22.73 0.73 14.35
C ALA A 72 -24.18 0.30 14.00
N ILE A 73 -25.13 1.26 13.98
CA ILE A 73 -26.52 0.98 13.59
C ILE A 73 -26.66 0.49 12.14
N TYR A 74 -25.67 0.79 11.29
CA TYR A 74 -25.60 0.36 9.90
C TYR A 74 -24.73 -0.89 9.72
N ASN A 75 -24.18 -1.46 10.79
CA ASN A 75 -23.17 -2.52 10.78
C ASN A 75 -21.93 -2.13 9.97
N GLN A 76 -21.41 -0.93 10.26
CA GLN A 76 -20.25 -0.35 9.58
C GLN A 76 -19.32 0.34 10.57
N ALA A 77 -18.03 0.32 10.25
CA ALA A 77 -17.02 1.16 10.87
C ALA A 77 -16.03 1.61 9.79
N SER A 78 -15.44 2.78 9.95
CA SER A 78 -14.43 3.29 9.03
C SER A 78 -13.47 4.21 9.78
N GLY A 79 -12.26 4.36 9.24
CA GLY A 79 -11.29 5.28 9.77
C GLY A 79 -10.27 5.70 8.74
N SER A 80 -9.66 6.85 9.01
CA SER A 80 -8.64 7.41 8.15
C SER A 80 -7.65 8.22 8.98
N LEU A 81 -6.38 8.21 8.54
CA LEU A 81 -5.36 9.11 9.05
C LEU A 81 -4.52 9.60 7.87
N MET A 82 -4.59 10.91 7.63
CA MET A 82 -3.74 11.60 6.67
C MET A 82 -2.68 12.39 7.43
N MET A 83 -1.41 12.25 7.03
CA MET A 83 -0.29 12.97 7.64
C MET A 83 0.64 13.50 6.56
N LYS A 84 1.16 14.72 6.71
CA LYS A 84 2.12 15.28 5.75
C LYS A 84 3.12 16.22 6.39
N SER A 85 4.21 16.47 5.69
CA SER A 85 5.10 17.59 5.97
C SER A 85 4.49 18.90 5.48
N LYS A 86 4.79 20.01 6.16
CA LYS A 86 4.42 21.37 5.72
C LYS A 86 5.09 21.74 4.39
N SER A 87 6.26 21.18 4.11
CA SER A 87 6.83 21.19 2.77
C SER A 87 6.07 20.16 1.91
N GLU A 88 5.38 20.60 0.86
CA GLU A 88 4.45 19.78 0.05
C GLU A 88 5.09 18.53 -0.61
N ASP A 89 6.42 18.45 -0.57
CA ASP A 89 7.21 17.47 -1.31
C ASP A 89 8.03 16.53 -0.41
N ARG A 90 8.10 16.74 0.90
CA ARG A 90 8.90 15.86 1.76
C ARG A 90 8.17 14.55 2.02
N VAL A 91 6.97 14.58 2.58
CA VAL A 91 6.30 13.36 3.02
C VAL A 91 4.78 13.46 3.03
N PHE A 92 4.10 12.39 2.63
CA PHE A 92 2.66 12.22 2.78
C PHE A 92 2.33 10.76 3.10
N TYR A 93 1.48 10.55 4.09
CA TYR A 93 0.90 9.27 4.47
C TYR A 93 -0.62 9.35 4.41
N ASN A 94 -1.24 8.26 3.99
CA ASN A 94 -2.68 8.10 3.98
C ASN A 94 -3.03 6.66 4.35
N PHE A 95 -3.71 6.50 5.47
CA PHE A 95 -4.23 5.23 5.95
C PHE A 95 -5.75 5.27 5.83
N ASN A 96 -6.36 4.23 5.26
CA ASN A 96 -7.82 4.12 5.16
C ASN A 96 -8.24 2.69 5.42
N TRP A 97 -9.34 2.54 6.14
CA TRP A 97 -9.95 1.26 6.40
C TRP A 97 -11.46 1.40 6.50
N ASP A 98 -12.16 0.38 6.04
CA ASP A 98 -13.61 0.26 6.07
C ASP A 98 -13.96 -1.16 6.50
N LYS A 99 -14.76 -1.31 7.55
CA LYS A 99 -15.42 -2.55 7.94
C LYS A 99 -16.87 -2.49 7.54
N LEU A 100 -17.28 -3.39 6.66
CA LEU A 100 -18.66 -3.55 6.20
C LEU A 100 -19.11 -4.97 6.47
N LYS A 101 -20.37 -5.16 6.88
CA LYS A 101 -20.96 -6.50 7.07
C LYS A 101 -21.00 -7.31 5.77
N VAL A 102 -21.23 -6.64 4.65
CA VAL A 102 -21.29 -7.23 3.30
C VAL A 102 -20.33 -6.48 2.40
N ASN A 103 -19.62 -7.20 1.52
CA ASN A 103 -18.61 -6.67 0.61
C ASN A 103 -17.37 -6.07 1.35
N PRO A 104 -16.56 -6.92 2.02
CA PRO A 104 -15.38 -6.48 2.77
C PRO A 104 -14.42 -5.69 1.88
N ARG A 105 -13.61 -4.78 2.42
CA ARG A 105 -12.64 -4.00 1.65
C ARG A 105 -11.24 -4.24 2.18
N PHE A 106 -10.23 -4.11 1.33
CA PHE A 106 -8.86 -4.07 1.81
C PHE A 106 -8.62 -2.75 2.52
N ASN A 107 -7.86 -2.81 3.60
CA ASN A 107 -7.27 -1.64 4.21
C ASN A 107 -6.12 -1.16 3.34
N ILE A 108 -6.00 0.16 3.17
CA ILE A 108 -5.06 0.78 2.25
C ILE A 108 -4.13 1.67 3.05
N MET A 109 -2.83 1.51 2.81
CA MET A 109 -1.83 2.50 3.19
C MET A 109 -1.14 3.00 1.93
N GLN A 110 -0.98 4.32 1.85
CA GLN A 110 -0.11 5.00 0.91
C GLN A 110 0.92 5.84 1.66
N PHE A 111 2.14 5.82 1.16
CA PHE A 111 3.27 6.60 1.63
C PHE A 111 3.97 7.18 0.40
N SER A 112 4.08 8.50 0.32
CA SER A 112 4.76 9.16 -0.79
C SER A 112 5.77 10.20 -0.34
N VAL A 113 6.84 10.30 -1.13
CA VAL A 113 7.99 11.18 -0.88
C VAL A 113 8.38 11.80 -2.21
N GLY A 114 8.70 13.10 -2.23
CA GLY A 114 9.19 13.78 -3.43
C GLY A 114 10.51 13.16 -3.91
N SER A 115 10.64 12.95 -5.22
CA SER A 115 11.84 12.34 -5.81
C SER A 115 13.10 13.12 -5.50
N ASN A 116 13.04 14.45 -5.52
CA ASN A 116 14.15 15.33 -5.15
C ASN A 116 14.65 15.08 -3.72
N TYR A 117 13.76 14.82 -2.77
CA TYR A 117 14.16 14.54 -1.38
C TYR A 117 14.78 13.14 -1.23
N LEU A 118 14.29 12.16 -2.01
CA LEU A 118 14.86 10.81 -2.03
C LEU A 118 16.24 10.75 -2.69
N MET A 119 16.51 11.60 -3.67
CA MET A 119 17.82 11.69 -4.34
C MET A 119 18.90 12.38 -3.48
N GLN A 120 18.53 12.91 -2.31
CA GLN A 120 19.46 13.54 -1.37
C GLN A 120 19.93 12.52 -0.32
N ASP A 121 21.23 12.55 -0.01
CA ASP A 121 21.85 11.71 1.00
C ASP A 121 21.49 10.21 0.82
N ASN A 122 21.41 9.46 1.92
CA ASN A 122 20.96 8.07 1.96
C ASN A 122 19.43 7.95 2.14
N ASN A 123 18.64 8.93 1.66
CA ASN A 123 17.20 8.94 1.90
C ASN A 123 16.48 7.85 1.11
N PHE A 124 16.94 7.48 -0.07
CA PHE A 124 16.35 6.38 -0.82
C PHE A 124 16.49 5.04 -0.10
N GLU A 125 17.65 4.76 0.49
CA GLU A 125 17.89 3.55 1.29
C GLU A 125 17.01 3.53 2.53
N ARG A 126 16.89 4.68 3.23
CA ARG A 126 16.02 4.83 4.40
C ARG A 126 14.54 4.65 4.03
N PHE A 127 14.12 5.14 2.86
CA PHE A 127 12.77 4.95 2.35
C PHE A 127 12.49 3.47 2.12
N LEU A 128 13.38 2.77 1.40
CA LEU A 128 13.24 1.33 1.17
C LEU A 128 13.28 0.51 2.46
N TRP A 129 14.06 0.96 3.45
CA TRP A 129 14.07 0.37 4.78
C TRP A 129 12.71 0.53 5.46
N LEU A 130 12.17 1.74 5.51
CA LEU A 130 10.86 2.00 6.12
C LEU A 130 9.76 1.20 5.43
N CYS A 131 9.73 1.15 4.10
CA CYS A 131 8.78 0.32 3.35
C CYS A 131 8.86 -1.15 3.78
N LYS A 132 10.06 -1.73 3.92
CA LYS A 132 10.22 -3.12 4.37
C LYS A 132 9.73 -3.34 5.80
N GLU A 133 10.01 -2.41 6.70
CA GLU A 133 9.53 -2.52 8.09
C GLU A 133 8.00 -2.44 8.15
N LEU A 134 7.41 -1.52 7.40
CA LEU A 134 5.95 -1.41 7.29
C LEU A 134 5.32 -2.66 6.66
N ILE A 135 5.96 -3.27 5.66
CA ILE A 135 5.50 -4.55 5.08
C ILE A 135 5.47 -5.66 6.15
N LYS A 136 6.47 -5.72 7.03
CA LYS A 136 6.50 -6.72 8.11
C LYS A 136 5.43 -6.47 9.18
N ILE A 137 5.13 -5.20 9.47
CA ILE A 137 4.11 -4.84 10.47
C ILE A 137 2.70 -5.08 9.92
N ILE A 138 2.46 -4.68 8.68
CA ILE A 138 1.11 -4.64 8.06
C ILE A 138 0.74 -5.95 7.38
N GLU A 139 1.73 -6.76 7.02
CA GLU A 139 1.56 -8.07 6.36
C GLU A 139 0.60 -7.98 5.16
N PRO A 140 0.90 -7.10 4.19
CA PRO A 140 -0.05 -6.80 3.12
C PRO A 140 -0.29 -8.01 2.23
N VAL A 141 -1.51 -8.13 1.70
CA VAL A 141 -1.82 -9.14 0.67
C VAL A 141 -1.14 -8.78 -0.65
N TYR A 142 -1.06 -7.49 -0.97
CA TYR A 142 -0.39 -6.98 -2.17
C TYR A 142 0.11 -5.55 -1.94
N GLY A 143 1.18 -5.17 -2.64
CA GLY A 143 1.66 -3.81 -2.66
C GLY A 143 2.57 -3.50 -3.84
N ASN A 144 2.96 -2.24 -3.98
CA ASN A 144 3.93 -1.81 -4.96
C ASN A 144 4.66 -0.53 -4.57
N ILE A 145 5.78 -0.27 -5.25
CA ILE A 145 6.44 1.03 -5.29
C ILE A 145 6.46 1.50 -6.75
N THR A 146 6.03 2.74 -6.96
CA THR A 146 5.94 3.36 -8.29
C THR A 146 6.29 4.85 -8.24
N ARG A 147 6.37 5.49 -9.40
CA ARG A 147 6.67 6.91 -9.60
C ARG A 147 5.45 7.63 -10.15
N THR A 148 5.10 8.79 -9.61
CA THR A 148 4.02 9.62 -10.16
C THR A 148 4.37 10.06 -11.57
N GLY A 149 3.40 10.01 -12.49
CA GLY A 149 3.63 10.44 -13.87
C GLY A 149 4.06 9.33 -14.82
N GLU A 150 4.25 8.09 -14.34
CA GLU A 150 3.97 6.93 -15.19
C GLU A 150 2.55 7.08 -15.76
N PRO A 151 2.30 6.75 -17.03
CA PRO A 151 0.99 6.96 -17.64
C PRO A 151 -0.11 6.32 -16.79
N ASN A 152 -0.86 7.15 -16.08
CA ASN A 152 -2.09 6.80 -15.36
C ASN A 152 -3.20 6.51 -16.39
N TRP A 153 -3.00 5.54 -17.28
CA TRP A 153 -4.05 5.16 -18.21
C TRP A 153 -5.00 4.19 -17.52
N LYS A 154 -6.01 4.79 -16.87
CA LYS A 154 -7.26 4.14 -16.43
C LYS A 154 -7.07 2.98 -15.45
N GLU A 155 -6.48 3.22 -14.28
CA GLU A 155 -6.48 2.22 -13.22
C GLU A 155 -7.84 2.14 -12.51
N ALA A 156 -8.51 0.98 -12.59
CA ALA A 156 -9.41 0.49 -11.56
C ALA A 156 -8.77 -0.82 -11.10
N ILE A 157 -8.12 -0.74 -9.93
CA ILE A 157 -7.21 -1.73 -9.36
C ILE A 157 -7.98 -2.55 -8.34
N ASN A 158 -8.99 -3.28 -8.80
CA ASN A 158 -9.62 -4.22 -7.91
C ASN A 158 -8.76 -5.48 -7.87
N VAL A 159 -7.87 -5.61 -6.87
CA VAL A 159 -7.04 -6.82 -6.70
C VAL A 159 -7.89 -8.07 -6.43
N LYS A 160 -9.19 -7.91 -6.15
CA LYS A 160 -10.17 -9.01 -6.14
C LYS A 160 -10.55 -9.52 -7.53
N ILE A 161 -10.11 -8.88 -8.60
CA ILE A 161 -10.37 -9.28 -9.99
C ILE A 161 -9.04 -9.58 -10.69
N ARG A 162 -8.11 -8.62 -10.68
CA ARG A 162 -6.75 -8.76 -11.24
C ARG A 162 -5.78 -7.82 -10.55
N LEU A 163 -4.51 -8.22 -10.52
CA LEU A 163 -3.39 -7.35 -10.16
C LEU A 163 -3.22 -6.21 -11.18
N PRO A 164 -2.74 -5.04 -10.75
CA PRO A 164 -2.42 -3.94 -11.65
C PRO A 164 -1.27 -4.29 -12.59
N GLU A 165 -0.94 -3.36 -13.48
CA GLU A 165 0.24 -3.46 -14.34
C GLU A 165 1.52 -3.58 -13.49
N ILE A 166 2.55 -4.22 -14.05
CA ILE A 166 3.83 -4.43 -13.36
C ILE A 166 4.48 -3.08 -13.03
N ARG A 167 4.66 -2.82 -11.74
CA ARG A 167 5.36 -1.64 -11.21
C ARG A 167 6.84 -1.90 -10.98
N TRP A 168 7.60 -0.86 -10.61
CA TRP A 168 9.03 -1.00 -10.34
C TRP A 168 9.32 -2.07 -9.30
N LEU A 169 8.61 -2.01 -8.16
CA LEU A 169 8.60 -3.07 -7.16
C LEU A 169 7.16 -3.54 -6.95
N ASN A 170 6.94 -4.84 -7.03
CA ASN A 170 5.67 -5.49 -6.70
C ASN A 170 5.88 -6.36 -5.47
N ILE A 171 4.94 -6.32 -4.54
CA ILE A 171 4.99 -7.05 -3.26
C ILE A 171 3.82 -8.01 -3.24
N TYR A 172 4.14 -9.29 -3.10
CA TYR A 172 3.17 -10.38 -3.05
C TYR A 172 3.16 -10.93 -1.63
N GLY A 173 2.04 -10.70 -0.93
CA GLY A 173 1.82 -11.29 0.38
C GLY A 173 1.35 -12.73 0.30
N LYS A 174 1.10 -13.30 1.48
CA LYS A 174 0.76 -14.71 1.67
C LYS A 174 -0.25 -15.26 0.67
N PRO A 175 -1.42 -14.64 0.40
CA PRO A 175 -2.41 -15.22 -0.51
C PRO A 175 -1.87 -15.38 -1.94
N TYR A 176 -1.04 -14.44 -2.41
CA TYR A 176 -0.41 -14.53 -3.72
C TYR A 176 0.80 -15.47 -3.73
N VAL A 177 1.55 -15.55 -2.64
CA VAL A 177 2.65 -16.52 -2.51
C VAL A 177 2.11 -17.95 -2.57
N GLU A 178 1.00 -18.22 -1.89
CA GLU A 178 0.31 -19.52 -1.95
C GLU A 178 -0.26 -19.80 -3.35
N MET A 179 -0.93 -18.82 -3.97
CA MET A 179 -1.55 -18.98 -5.30
C MET A 179 -0.53 -19.18 -6.44
N PHE A 180 0.59 -18.45 -6.42
CA PHE A 180 1.62 -18.55 -7.46
C PHE A 180 2.67 -19.61 -7.16
N GLY A 181 2.96 -19.86 -5.88
CA GLY A 181 4.09 -20.64 -5.40
C GLY A 181 5.32 -19.77 -5.14
N LYS A 182 5.95 -19.95 -3.97
CA LYS A 182 7.15 -19.22 -3.53
C LYS A 182 8.30 -19.34 -4.54
N GLU A 183 8.63 -20.55 -4.98
CA GLU A 183 9.70 -20.80 -5.96
C GLU A 183 9.41 -20.12 -7.30
N LYS A 184 8.15 -20.11 -7.72
CA LYS A 184 7.72 -19.46 -8.95
C LYS A 184 7.93 -17.95 -8.87
N LEU A 185 7.59 -17.32 -7.75
CA LEU A 185 7.83 -15.88 -7.53
C LEU A 185 9.33 -15.56 -7.46
N LEU A 186 10.12 -16.39 -6.78
CA LEU A 186 11.58 -16.19 -6.66
C LEU A 186 12.33 -16.40 -7.98
N SER A 187 11.79 -17.22 -8.89
CA SER A 187 12.33 -17.46 -10.24
C SER A 187 11.75 -16.53 -11.32
N THR A 188 11.01 -15.49 -10.92
CA THR A 188 10.40 -14.56 -11.87
C THR A 188 11.46 -13.89 -12.77
N PRO A 189 11.28 -13.86 -14.10
CA PRO A 189 12.22 -13.25 -15.04
C PRO A 189 12.18 -11.72 -14.95
N CYS A 190 12.85 -11.18 -13.95
CA CYS A 190 12.89 -9.76 -13.60
C CYS A 190 14.31 -9.37 -13.17
N HIS A 191 14.53 -8.09 -12.85
CA HIS A 191 15.83 -7.66 -12.33
C HIS A 191 16.19 -8.34 -11.01
N LYS A 192 15.24 -8.41 -10.06
CA LYS A 192 15.47 -9.06 -8.77
C LYS A 192 14.19 -9.54 -8.11
N ALA A 193 14.13 -10.81 -7.75
CA ALA A 193 13.10 -11.34 -6.84
C ALA A 193 13.75 -11.76 -5.52
N LYS A 194 13.09 -11.48 -4.40
CA LYS A 194 13.59 -11.84 -3.05
C LYS A 194 12.47 -11.98 -2.04
N ALA A 195 12.69 -12.83 -1.05
CA ALA A 195 11.88 -12.86 0.16
C ALA A 195 12.14 -11.61 1.01
N ILE A 196 11.06 -10.95 1.46
CA ILE A 196 11.08 -9.97 2.55
C ILE A 196 10.87 -10.70 3.88
N THR A 197 9.92 -11.64 3.88
CA THR A 197 9.67 -12.63 4.93
C THR A 197 9.43 -13.99 4.25
N GLU A 198 9.19 -15.05 5.03
CA GLU A 198 8.81 -16.36 4.48
C GLU A 198 7.52 -16.32 3.65
N GLU A 199 6.60 -15.40 3.99
CA GLU A 199 5.27 -15.29 3.39
C GLU A 199 5.13 -14.09 2.43
N ILE A 200 6.17 -13.25 2.28
CA ILE A 200 6.11 -12.04 1.48
C ILE A 200 7.30 -11.99 0.53
N ILE A 201 7.02 -12.00 -0.78
CA ILE A 201 8.02 -11.93 -1.84
C ILE A 201 7.91 -10.58 -2.57
N SER A 202 9.05 -9.93 -2.80
CA SER A 202 9.13 -8.76 -3.67
C SER A 202 9.74 -9.13 -5.03
N VAL A 203 9.16 -8.60 -6.10
CA VAL A 203 9.62 -8.70 -7.49
C VAL A 203 9.91 -7.30 -8.00
N GLN A 204 11.18 -7.04 -8.29
CA GLN A 204 11.70 -5.78 -8.80
C GLN A 204 11.91 -5.89 -10.31
N ALA A 205 11.17 -5.09 -11.09
CA ALA A 205 11.15 -5.19 -12.54
C ALA A 205 12.43 -4.65 -13.19
N SER A 206 12.94 -3.50 -12.75
CA SER A 206 14.16 -2.86 -13.26
C SER A 206 15.12 -2.49 -12.13
N GLU A 207 16.38 -2.24 -12.48
CA GLU A 207 17.42 -1.88 -11.50
C GLU A 207 17.10 -0.59 -10.76
N SER A 208 16.63 0.43 -11.49
CA SER A 208 16.33 1.75 -10.94
C SER A 208 14.85 2.11 -11.08
N LEU A 209 14.29 2.69 -10.01
CA LEU A 209 12.95 3.26 -9.98
C LEU A 209 12.77 4.44 -10.93
N PHE A 210 13.87 5.08 -11.33
CA PHE A 210 13.88 6.21 -12.26
C PHE A 210 13.98 5.77 -13.72
N GLN A 211 14.13 4.46 -13.97
CA GLN A 211 14.17 3.88 -15.30
C GLN A 211 12.77 3.41 -15.73
N VAL A 212 12.41 3.66 -16.99
CA VAL A 212 11.21 3.09 -17.60
C VAL A 212 11.36 1.56 -17.68
N ILE A 213 10.33 0.83 -17.25
CA ILE A 213 10.31 -0.64 -17.32
C ILE A 213 10.07 -1.06 -18.76
N ASP A 214 10.97 -1.87 -19.30
CA ASP A 214 10.82 -2.48 -20.63
C ASP A 214 9.57 -3.36 -20.69
N ASP A 215 8.74 -3.18 -21.73
CA ASP A 215 7.51 -3.97 -21.91
C ASP A 215 7.78 -5.46 -22.06
N ASN A 216 8.94 -5.87 -22.59
CA ASN A 216 9.36 -7.27 -22.61
C ASN A 216 9.52 -7.82 -21.20
N VAL A 217 10.06 -7.03 -20.26
CA VAL A 217 10.17 -7.44 -18.86
C VAL A 217 8.79 -7.60 -18.24
N LYS A 218 7.89 -6.62 -18.43
CA LYS A 218 6.50 -6.73 -17.94
C LYS A 218 5.81 -7.98 -18.49
N ASN A 219 5.93 -8.20 -19.80
CA ASN A 219 5.34 -9.35 -20.49
C ASN A 219 5.92 -10.67 -19.99
N ASN A 220 7.24 -10.76 -19.81
CA ASN A 220 7.89 -11.96 -19.30
C ASN A 220 7.43 -12.29 -17.87
N ILE A 221 7.32 -11.28 -17.00
CA ILE A 221 6.79 -11.46 -15.63
C ILE A 221 5.36 -12.00 -15.67
N LYS A 222 4.48 -11.39 -16.48
CA LYS A 222 3.08 -11.84 -16.62
C LYS A 222 2.97 -13.24 -17.21
N ASN A 223 3.78 -13.54 -18.23
CA ASN A 223 3.80 -14.85 -18.86
C ASN A 223 4.21 -15.93 -17.86
N HIS A 224 5.25 -15.65 -17.07
CA HIS A 224 5.75 -16.55 -16.05
C HIS A 224 4.70 -16.80 -14.97
N LEU A 225 4.18 -15.74 -14.34
CA LEU A 225 3.26 -15.85 -13.20
C LEU A 225 1.85 -16.31 -13.60
N GLY A 226 1.42 -15.94 -14.80
CA GLY A 226 0.12 -16.28 -15.38
C GLY A 226 -0.62 -15.01 -15.82
N LYS A 227 -0.81 -14.87 -17.14
CA LYS A 227 -1.37 -13.66 -17.79
C LYS A 227 -2.73 -13.23 -17.23
N ASP A 228 -3.53 -14.19 -16.76
CA ASP A 228 -4.88 -13.94 -16.24
C ASP A 228 -4.90 -13.32 -14.84
N ALA A 229 -3.76 -13.30 -14.15
CA ALA A 229 -3.65 -12.62 -12.86
C ALA A 229 -3.46 -11.10 -13.00
N PHE A 230 -3.14 -10.58 -14.18
CA PHE A 230 -2.76 -9.18 -14.39
C PHE A 230 -3.68 -8.48 -15.40
N VAL A 231 -3.85 -7.17 -15.20
CA VAL A 231 -4.34 -6.28 -16.26
C VAL A 231 -3.28 -6.12 -17.37
N TRP A 232 -3.69 -5.53 -18.48
CA TRP A 232 -2.86 -5.29 -19.65
C TRP A 232 -2.97 -3.84 -20.06
N ASP A 233 -1.83 -3.24 -20.35
CA ASP A 233 -1.75 -1.93 -20.99
C ASP A 233 -2.74 -1.82 -22.16
N ASN A 234 -3.47 -0.70 -22.20
CA ASN A 234 -4.51 -0.35 -23.18
C ASN A 234 -5.86 -1.09 -23.09
N LYS A 235 -6.08 -1.96 -22.08
CA LYS A 235 -7.43 -2.49 -21.81
C LYS A 235 -8.16 -1.66 -20.76
N SER A 236 -9.45 -1.44 -20.97
CA SER A 236 -10.31 -0.84 -19.95
C SER A 236 -10.36 -1.76 -18.74
N VAL A 237 -10.10 -1.20 -17.57
CA VAL A 237 -10.22 -1.88 -16.28
C VAL A 237 -11.64 -2.38 -15.98
N TRP A 238 -12.65 -1.70 -16.55
CA TRP A 238 -14.05 -2.15 -16.53
C TRP A 238 -14.32 -3.34 -17.46
N GLY A 239 -13.38 -3.67 -18.34
CA GLY A 239 -13.47 -4.81 -19.26
C GLY A 239 -13.09 -6.15 -18.63
N TYR A 240 -12.45 -6.14 -17.44
CA TYR A 240 -12.11 -7.37 -16.74
C TYR A 240 -13.26 -7.82 -15.85
N LYS A 241 -13.92 -8.90 -16.24
CA LYS A 241 -14.97 -9.56 -15.43
C LYS A 241 -14.43 -10.71 -14.58
N GLU A 242 -13.30 -11.28 -15.01
CA GLU A 242 -12.70 -12.46 -14.41
C GLU A 242 -11.16 -12.34 -14.42
N GLY A 243 -10.51 -13.05 -13.50
CA GLY A 243 -9.06 -13.14 -13.42
C GLY A 243 -8.62 -14.17 -12.38
N LYS A 244 -7.33 -14.49 -12.40
CA LYS A 244 -6.72 -15.39 -11.42
C LYS A 244 -6.32 -14.59 -10.18
N VAL A 245 -7.13 -14.69 -9.13
CA VAL A 245 -6.90 -14.04 -7.84
C VAL A 245 -6.96 -15.05 -6.69
N PRO A 246 -6.28 -14.78 -5.57
CA PRO A 246 -6.39 -15.60 -4.38
C PRO A 246 -7.79 -15.57 -3.78
N ASN A 247 -8.12 -16.60 -3.01
CA ASN A 247 -9.19 -16.50 -2.03
C ASN A 247 -8.64 -15.74 -0.83
N PHE A 248 -9.01 -14.46 -0.70
CA PHE A 248 -8.58 -13.63 0.40
C PHE A 248 -9.37 -13.95 1.66
N ASP A 249 -8.67 -14.06 2.80
CA ASP A 249 -9.30 -14.05 4.11
C ASP A 249 -9.59 -12.61 4.53
N PHE A 250 -10.88 -12.27 4.61
CA PHE A 250 -11.38 -10.95 4.99
C PHE A 250 -11.87 -10.89 6.45
N SER A 251 -11.67 -11.93 7.26
CA SER A 251 -12.14 -11.97 8.65
C SER A 251 -11.73 -10.72 9.44
N GLY A 252 -10.48 -10.27 9.32
CA GLY A 252 -9.98 -9.07 10.01
C GLY A 252 -10.52 -7.71 9.51
N VAL A 253 -11.33 -7.69 8.45
CA VAL A 253 -11.90 -6.45 7.88
C VAL A 253 -13.41 -6.50 7.66
N LEU A 254 -14.05 -7.57 8.12
CA LEU A 254 -15.50 -7.60 8.20
C LEU A 254 -15.97 -6.81 9.42
N TYR A 255 -17.16 -6.22 9.31
CA TYR A 255 -17.81 -5.68 10.49
C TYR A 255 -18.36 -6.83 11.31
N ASP A 256 -17.72 -7.11 12.44
CA ASP A 256 -18.23 -8.05 13.42
C ASP A 256 -19.29 -7.36 14.27
N ILE A 257 -20.45 -7.99 14.34
CA ILE A 257 -21.42 -7.68 15.39
C ILE A 257 -20.86 -8.39 16.61
N GLU A 258 -20.07 -7.71 17.43
CA GLU A 258 -19.96 -8.18 18.81
C GLU A 258 -21.38 -8.23 19.38
N SER A 259 -21.79 -9.45 19.71
CA SER A 259 -23.05 -9.84 20.35
C SER A 259 -23.14 -9.31 21.76
#